data_AF-A0A1L6QYU8-F1
#
_entry.id   AF-A0A1L6QYU8-F1
#
_cell.length_a   1.000
_cell.length_b   1.000
_cell.length_c   1.000
_cell.angle_alpha   90.00
_cell.angle_beta   90.00
_cell.angle_gamma   90.00
#
_symmetry.space_group_name_H-M   'P 1'
#
loop_
_entity.id
_entity.type
_entity.pdbx_description
1 polymer ?
#
loop_
_entity_poly.entity_id
_entity_poly.type
_entity_poly.pdbx_seq_one_letter_code
_entity_poly.pdbx_strand_id
1 'polypeptide(L)' 'MFSLSSSNRYYLYNQACDMRKGFHGLSGLVTAQMGKDPISSDVFIFINRRATHIKLLHWEF' A
#
# COMPACT_ATOMS: atom_id res chain seq x y z
N MET A 1 7.65 16.36 0.31
CA MET A 1 7.87 16.08 -1.13
C MET A 1 7.89 14.57 -1.21
N PHE A 2 6.91 13.95 -1.88
CA PHE A 2 6.76 12.50 -1.87
C PHE A 2 8.03 11.84 -2.42
N SER A 3 8.78 11.14 -1.56
CA SER A 3 10.07 10.57 -1.90
C SER A 3 10.03 9.06 -1.71
N LEU A 4 10.09 8.36 -2.83
CA LEU A 4 10.32 6.92 -2.85
C LEU A 4 11.81 6.70 -3.13
N SER A 5 12.48 5.97 -2.26
CA SER A 5 13.90 5.67 -2.38
C SER A 5 14.15 4.17 -2.33
N SER A 6 15.38 3.77 -2.66
CA SER A 6 15.83 2.38 -2.53
C SER A 6 15.99 1.92 -1.08
N SER A 7 15.97 2.83 -0.10
CA SER A 7 16.00 2.46 1.33
C SER A 7 14.62 2.10 1.87
N ASN A 8 13.54 2.46 1.19
CA ASN A 8 12.19 2.04 1.57
C ASN A 8 12.01 0.54 1.32
N ARG A 9 11.26 -0.12 2.20
CA ARG A 9 10.82 -1.50 1.97
C ARG A 9 9.48 -1.48 1.25
N TYR A 10 9.37 -2.26 0.19
CA TYR A 10 8.17 -2.33 -0.64
C TYR A 10 7.47 -3.67 -0.41
N TYR A 11 6.16 -3.61 -0.14
CA TYR A 11 5.33 -4.80 0.04
C TYR A 11 4.20 -4.80 -0.98
N LEU A 12 4.13 -5.87 -1.78
CA LEU A 12 3.03 -6.08 -2.70
C LEU A 12 1.89 -6.81 -1.99
N TYR A 13 0.70 -6.22 -1.99
CA TYR A 13 -0.52 -6.91 -1.59
C TYR A 13 -0.87 -7.96 -2.65
N ASN A 14 -0.90 -9.23 -2.25
CA ASN A 14 -0.91 -10.39 -3.16
C ASN A 14 -2.30 -10.73 -3.74
N GLN A 15 -3.35 -9.98 -3.40
CA GLN A 15 -4.70 -10.15 -3.93
C GLN A 15 -5.11 -8.96 -4.79
N ALA A 16 -6.12 -9.15 -5.64
CA ALA A 16 -6.73 -8.06 -6.37
C ALA A 16 -7.38 -7.06 -5.40
N CYS A 17 -6.95 -5.80 -5.45
CA CYS A 17 -7.48 -4.76 -4.59
C CYS A 17 -8.60 -3.97 -5.28
N ASP A 18 -9.68 -3.71 -4.53
CA ASP A 18 -10.72 -2.76 -4.94
C ASP A 18 -10.14 -1.33 -4.88
N MET A 19 -9.91 -0.74 -6.04
CA MET A 19 -9.32 0.60 -6.16
C MET A 19 -10.25 1.72 -5.70
N ARG A 20 -11.51 1.44 -5.35
CA ARG A 20 -12.41 2.42 -4.71
C ARG A 20 -12.02 2.71 -3.27
N LYS A 21 -11.17 1.89 -2.65
CA LYS A 21 -10.66 2.14 -1.28
C LYS A 21 -9.73 3.36 -1.27
N GLY A 22 -10.02 4.32 -0.38
CA GLY A 22 -9.14 5.43 -0.04
C GLY A 22 -8.12 5.03 1.05
N PHE A 23 -7.45 6.02 1.65
CA PHE A 23 -6.41 5.82 2.67
C PHE A 23 -6.82 4.83 3.77
N HIS A 24 -7.88 5.13 4.52
CA HIS A 24 -8.34 4.25 5.62
C HIS A 24 -8.65 2.82 5.17
N GLY A 25 -9.24 2.65 3.98
CA GLY A 25 -9.56 1.33 3.45
C GLY A 25 -8.31 0.52 3.08
N LEU A 26 -7.28 1.18 2.55
CA LEU A 26 -6.01 0.54 2.25
C LEU A 26 -5.21 0.24 3.53
N SER A 27 -5.16 1.16 4.49
CA SER A 27 -4.56 0.93 5.81
C SER A 27 -5.18 -0.28 6.51
N GLY A 28 -6.52 -0.44 6.42
CA GLY A 28 -7.20 -1.62 6.93
C GLY A 28 -6.76 -2.93 6.27
N LEU A 29 -6.45 -2.93 4.96
CA LEU A 29 -5.88 -4.11 4.29
C LEU A 29 -4.46 -4.42 4.77
N VAL A 30 -3.63 -3.39 4.96
CA VAL A 30 -2.27 -3.55 5.50
C VAL A 30 -2.31 -4.22 6.87
N THR A 31 -3.14 -3.73 7.78
CA THR A 31 -3.25 -4.32 9.12
C THR A 31 -3.90 -5.70 9.09
N ALA A 32 -5.08 -5.83 8.49
CA ALA A 32 -5.88 -7.05 8.62
C ALA A 32 -5.39 -8.21 7.76
N GLN A 33 -4.76 -7.95 6.61
CA GLN A 33 -4.38 -8.99 5.66
C GLN A 33 -2.88 -9.15 5.48
N MET A 34 -2.11 -8.07 5.69
CA MET A 34 -0.65 -8.14 5.60
C MET A 34 0.01 -8.27 6.99
N GLY A 35 -0.73 -8.02 8.08
CA GLY A 35 -0.19 -8.06 9.44
C GLY A 35 0.91 -7.02 9.66
N LYS A 36 0.82 -5.88 8.97
CA LYS A 36 1.82 -4.79 9.02
C LYS A 36 1.22 -3.52 9.60
N ASP A 37 2.12 -2.62 10.02
CA ASP A 37 1.76 -1.28 10.46
C ASP A 37 1.71 -0.32 9.26
N PRO A 38 0.54 0.25 8.90
CA PRO A 38 0.41 1.21 7.81
C PRO A 38 1.08 2.57 8.07
N ILE A 39 1.51 2.87 9.30
CA ILE A 39 2.18 4.12 9.69
C ILE A 39 3.71 3.95 9.65
N SER A 40 4.20 2.74 9.40
CA SER A 40 5.62 2.51 9.14
C SER A 40 6.08 3.25 7.86
N SER A 41 7.38 3.55 7.77
CA SER A 41 8.00 4.13 6.56
C SER A 41 8.14 3.14 5.39
N ASP A 42 7.36 2.06 5.44
CA ASP A 42 7.26 1.06 4.38
C ASP A 42 6.26 1.53 3.32
N VAL A 43 6.39 1.00 2.11
CA VAL A 43 5.54 1.33 0.97
C VAL A 43 4.70 0.12 0.61
N PHE A 44 3.38 0.26 0.67
CA PHE A 44 2.44 -0.81 0.35
C PHE A 44 1.85 -0.60 -1.05
N ILE A 45 1.99 -1.62 -1.89
CA ILE A 45 1.61 -1.61 -3.31
C ILE A 45 0.32 -2.41 -3.48
N PHE A 46 -0.68 -1.79 -4.10
CA PHE A 46 -1.97 -2.41 -4.40
C PHE A 46 -2.22 -2.36 -5.91
N ILE A 47 -2.65 -3.48 -6.48
CA ILE A 47 -2.94 -3.60 -7.91
C ILE A 47 -4.38 -4.10 -8.07
N ASN A 48 -5.12 -3.56 -9.05
CA ASN A 48 -6.46 -4.06 -9.34
C ASN A 48 -6.41 -5.39 -10.11
N ARG A 49 -7.53 -6.12 -10.17
CA ARG A 49 -7.58 -7.45 -10.83
C ARG A 49 -7.09 -7.46 -12.28
N ARG A 50 -7.31 -6.35 -13.02
CA ARG A 50 -6.92 -6.22 -14.43
C ARG A 50 -5.50 -5.66 -14.63
N ALA A 51 -4.77 -5.39 -13.55
CA ALA A 51 -3.45 -4.75 -13.57
C ALA A 51 -3.39 -3.43 -14.36
N THR A 52 -4.48 -2.67 -14.38
CA THR A 52 -4.55 -1.36 -15.04
C THR A 52 -4.35 -0.19 -14.08
N HIS A 53 -4.42 -0.42 -12.76
CA HIS A 53 -4.29 0.61 -11.75
C HIS A 53 -3.40 0.12 -10.60
N ILE A 54 -2.53 1.02 -10.14
CA ILE A 54 -1.66 0.83 -8.99
C ILE A 54 -1.93 1.94 -7.98
N LYS A 55 -1.97 1.59 -6.69
CA LYS A 55 -1.91 2.55 -5.59
C LYS A 55 -0.72 2.24 -4.70
N LEU A 56 -0.06 3.30 -4.24
CA LEU A 56 0.99 3.25 -3.23
C LEU A 56 0.47 3.92 -1.97
N LEU A 57 0.59 3.23 -0.84
CA LEU A 57 0.37 3.77 0.49
C LEU A 57 1.73 3.89 1.17
N HIS A 58 2.14 5.10 1.51
CA HIS A 58 3.39 5.41 2.19
C HIS A 58 3.12 6.47 3.25
N TRP A 59 3.66 6.28 4.44
CA TRP A 59 3.61 7.25 5.52
C TRP A 59 4.98 7.90 5.68
N GLU A 60 5.04 9.23 5.52
CA GLU A 60 6.25 10.04 5.72
C GLU A 60 6.11 10.84 7.03
N PHE A 61 7.20 10.90 7.79
CA PHE A 61 7.35 11.78 8.96
C PHE A 61 7.99 13.11 8.56
#